data_AF-A0A356W3B8-F1
#
_entry.id   AF-A0A356W3B8-F1
#
_cell.length_a   1.000
_cell.length_b   1.000
_cell.length_c   1.000
_cell.angle_alpha   90.00
_cell.angle_beta   90.00
_cell.angle_gamma   90.00
#
_symmetry.space_group_name_H-M   'P 1'
#
loop_
_entity.id
_entity.type
_entity.pdbx_description
1 polymer ?
#
loop_
_entity_poly.entity_id
_entity_poly.type
_entity_poly.pdbx_seq_one_letter_code
_entity_poly.pdbx_strand_id
1 'polypeptide(L)'
;MEWMETTLARRKAPTAMWPDAKSAVVVALNYGPNHDPLDTLQNTTLGNISVYARGRDYHDTLKKRLKQLARDFVAETGAEVKVFVDTAPLMEKPLAHKAGLGWQGKHTNLVSRELGSWFFLGVMLTAA
;
A
#
# COMPACT_ATOMS: atom_id res chain seq x y z
N MET A 1 -6.52 18.93 -2.86
CA MET A 1 -6.52 17.79 -1.91
C MET A 1 -7.69 17.88 -0.93
N GLU A 2 -8.84 18.41 -1.34
CA GLU A 2 -10.03 18.60 -0.48
C GLU A 2 -10.52 17.31 0.17
N TRP A 3 -10.36 16.18 -0.52
CA TRP A 3 -10.65 14.84 0.03
C TRP A 3 -9.86 14.51 1.31
N MET A 4 -8.67 15.10 1.53
CA MET A 4 -7.92 14.89 2.76
C MET A 4 -8.59 15.58 3.95
N GLU A 5 -9.08 16.80 3.76
CA GLU A 5 -9.75 17.58 4.81
C GLU A 5 -11.06 16.90 5.21
N THR A 6 -11.87 16.50 4.23
CA THR A 6 -13.17 15.83 4.46
C THR A 6 -13.05 14.41 5.02
N THR A 7 -11.84 13.82 5.01
CA THR A 7 -11.59 12.48 5.55
C THR A 7 -10.66 12.48 6.77
N LEU A 8 -10.30 13.66 7.29
CA LEU A 8 -9.31 13.80 8.36
C LEU A 8 -9.62 12.93 9.57
N ALA A 9 -10.86 12.94 10.06
CA ALA A 9 -11.27 12.14 11.22
C ALA A 9 -11.04 10.64 11.02
N ARG A 10 -11.30 10.13 9.81
CA ARG A 10 -11.09 8.71 9.44
C ARG A 10 -9.60 8.35 9.35
N ARG A 11 -8.74 9.29 8.98
CA ARG A 11 -7.29 9.10 8.84
C ARG A 11 -6.52 9.10 10.16
N LYS A 12 -7.13 9.59 11.26
CA LYS A 12 -6.46 9.73 12.56
C LYS A 12 -6.02 8.40 13.17
N ALA A 13 -6.80 7.33 12.97
CA ALA A 13 -6.52 6.03 13.57
C ALA A 13 -7.17 4.89 12.76
N PRO A 14 -6.60 3.68 12.77
CA PRO A 14 -7.24 2.49 12.20
C PRO A 14 -8.64 2.23 12.78
N THR A 15 -8.85 2.52 14.07
CA THR A 15 -10.14 2.38 14.75
C THR A 15 -11.21 3.33 14.21
N ALA A 16 -10.83 4.45 13.59
CA ALA A 16 -11.76 5.35 12.91
C ALA A 16 -12.23 4.79 11.55
N MET A 17 -11.50 3.81 10.98
CA MET A 17 -11.91 3.05 9.79
C MET A 17 -12.70 1.80 10.17
N TRP A 18 -12.36 1.19 11.30
CA TRP A 18 -13.04 0.02 11.83
C TRP A 18 -12.85 -0.09 13.35
N PRO A 19 -13.92 0.10 14.14
CA PRO A 19 -13.83 0.13 15.60
C PRO A 19 -13.13 -1.08 16.23
N ASP A 20 -13.29 -2.27 15.66
CA ASP A 20 -12.73 -3.51 16.22
C ASP A 20 -11.27 -3.77 15.83
N ALA A 21 -10.65 -2.89 15.03
CA ALA A 21 -9.27 -3.06 14.61
C ALA A 21 -8.28 -3.01 15.80
N LYS A 22 -7.56 -4.11 16.03
CA LYS A 22 -6.54 -4.24 17.08
C LYS A 22 -5.12 -4.28 16.53
N SER A 23 -4.94 -4.97 15.41
CA SER A 23 -3.64 -5.09 14.74
C SER A 23 -3.74 -4.86 13.23
N ALA A 24 -2.60 -4.59 12.61
CA ALA A 24 -2.49 -4.30 11.18
C ALA A 24 -1.38 -5.16 10.57
N VAL A 25 -1.75 -6.00 9.61
CA VAL A 25 -0.79 -6.69 8.73
C VAL A 25 -0.58 -5.81 7.51
N VAL A 26 0.67 -5.40 7.29
CA VAL A 26 1.04 -4.54 6.16
C VAL A 26 1.90 -5.34 5.19
N VAL A 27 1.52 -5.32 3.92
CA VAL A 27 2.23 -6.02 2.85
C VAL A 27 2.81 -5.02 1.85
N ALA A 28 3.93 -5.40 1.23
CA ALA A 28 4.57 -4.66 0.16
C ALA A 28 4.61 -5.49 -1.12
N LEU A 29 4.35 -4.85 -2.27
CA LEU A 29 4.48 -5.47 -3.59
C LEU A 29 5.43 -4.65 -4.45
N ASN A 30 6.62 -5.19 -4.74
CA ASN A 30 7.61 -4.55 -5.59
C ASN A 30 7.07 -4.40 -7.04
N TYR A 31 7.20 -3.21 -7.61
CA TYR A 31 6.86 -2.90 -9.00
C TYR A 31 8.05 -2.39 -9.82
N GLY A 32 9.25 -2.38 -9.23
CA GLY A 32 10.49 -2.02 -9.91
C GLY A 32 10.68 -2.83 -11.20
N PRO A 33 11.07 -2.19 -12.31
CA PRO A 33 11.28 -2.89 -13.57
C PRO A 33 12.59 -3.68 -13.53
N ASN A 34 12.67 -4.73 -14.34
CA ASN A 34 13.91 -5.52 -14.51
C ASN A 34 14.92 -4.86 -15.48
N HIS A 35 14.71 -3.59 -15.85
CA HIS A 35 15.55 -2.78 -16.75
C HIS A 35 15.70 -1.37 -16.19
N ASP A 36 16.55 -0.53 -16.77
CA ASP A 36 16.68 0.86 -16.33
C ASP A 36 15.42 1.66 -16.72
N PRO A 37 14.63 2.16 -15.75
CA PRO A 37 13.41 2.91 -16.05
C PRO A 37 13.66 4.21 -16.86
N LEU A 38 14.90 4.68 -16.91
CA LEU A 38 15.34 5.87 -17.65
C LEU A 38 15.63 5.60 -19.13
N ASP A 39 15.74 4.34 -19.56
CA ASP A 39 16.00 4.00 -20.97
C ASP A 39 14.98 4.63 -21.91
N THR A 40 13.72 4.75 -21.48
CA THR A 40 12.63 5.39 -22.25
C THR A 40 12.91 6.86 -22.54
N LEU A 41 13.71 7.56 -21.72
CA LEU A 41 14.05 8.98 -21.93
C LEU A 41 14.94 9.21 -23.16
N GLN A 42 15.61 8.16 -23.66
CA GLN A 42 16.43 8.26 -24.88
C GLN A 42 15.58 8.32 -26.16
N ASN A 43 14.30 7.95 -26.09
CA ASN A 43 13.41 7.95 -27.23
C ASN A 43 12.55 9.22 -27.25
N THR A 44 12.92 10.18 -28.09
CA THR A 44 12.21 11.46 -28.24
C THR A 44 10.84 11.37 -28.90
N THR A 45 10.46 10.20 -29.42
CA THR A 45 9.15 9.96 -30.03
C THR A 45 8.10 9.40 -29.06
N LEU A 46 8.50 9.07 -27.83
CA LEU A 46 7.62 8.50 -26.80
C LEU A 46 7.47 9.44 -25.61
N GLY A 47 6.26 9.50 -25.06
CA GLY A 47 6.02 10.06 -23.73
C GLY A 47 6.44 9.05 -22.66
N ASN A 48 7.13 9.52 -21.62
CA ASN A 48 7.45 8.68 -20.47
C ASN A 48 6.45 8.90 -19.33
N ILE A 49 5.93 7.81 -18.77
CA ILE A 49 5.04 7.83 -17.60
C ILE A 49 5.72 7.15 -16.41
N SER A 50 5.23 7.49 -15.21
CA SER A 50 5.71 6.88 -13.97
C SER A 50 5.59 5.35 -14.04
N VAL A 51 6.61 4.65 -13.56
CA VAL A 51 6.72 3.20 -13.70
C VAL A 51 5.56 2.46 -13.05
N TYR A 52 5.03 2.97 -11.93
CA TYR A 52 3.89 2.34 -11.24
C TYR A 52 2.64 2.24 -12.14
N ALA A 53 2.55 3.08 -13.18
CA ALA A 53 1.43 3.13 -14.13
C ALA A 53 1.72 2.42 -15.46
N ARG A 54 2.88 1.75 -15.62
CA ARG A 54 3.24 1.04 -16.86
C ARG A 54 2.62 -0.37 -16.95
N GLY A 55 2.12 -0.92 -15.84
CA GLY A 55 1.56 -2.27 -15.76
C GLY A 55 0.04 -2.30 -15.61
N ARG A 56 -0.49 -3.46 -15.23
CA ARG A 56 -1.89 -3.58 -14.76
C ARG A 56 -2.09 -2.73 -13.52
N ASP A 57 -3.31 -2.21 -13.34
CA ASP A 57 -3.66 -1.47 -12.14
C ASP A 57 -3.34 -2.29 -10.87
N TYR A 58 -2.53 -1.68 -10.01
CA TYR A 58 -2.07 -2.32 -8.79
C TYR A 58 -3.22 -2.50 -7.81
N HIS A 59 -4.27 -1.67 -7.85
CA HIS A 59 -5.43 -1.82 -7.00
C HIS A 59 -6.05 -3.19 -7.17
N ASP A 60 -6.28 -3.63 -8.42
CA ASP A 60 -6.87 -4.94 -8.70
C ASP A 60 -5.93 -6.08 -8.32
N THR A 61 -4.66 -5.95 -8.71
CA THR A 61 -3.66 -7.01 -8.51
C THR A 61 -3.37 -7.24 -7.02
N LEU A 62 -3.11 -6.16 -6.28
CA LEU A 62 -2.79 -6.21 -4.86
C LEU A 62 -4.02 -6.58 -4.03
N LYS A 63 -5.19 -5.98 -4.29
CA LYS A 63 -6.42 -6.29 -3.56
C LYS A 63 -6.86 -7.74 -3.74
N LYS A 64 -6.69 -8.32 -4.94
CA LYS A 64 -6.99 -9.75 -5.16
C LYS A 64 -6.10 -10.65 -4.29
N ARG A 65 -4.79 -10.40 -4.26
CA ARG A 65 -3.83 -11.16 -3.45
C ARG A 65 -4.06 -10.96 -1.96
N LEU A 66 -4.31 -9.73 -1.53
CA LEU A 66 -4.58 -9.39 -0.13
C LEU A 66 -5.88 -10.03 0.37
N LYS A 67 -6.92 -10.09 -0.48
CA LYS A 67 -8.16 -10.84 -0.17
C LYS A 67 -7.93 -12.35 -0.04
N GLN A 68 -6.99 -12.93 -0.77
CA GLN A 68 -6.62 -14.34 -0.59
C GLN A 68 -5.98 -14.55 0.78
N LEU A 69 -4.94 -13.76 1.12
CA LEU A 69 -4.31 -13.78 2.44
C LEU A 69 -5.33 -13.61 3.57
N ALA A 70 -6.27 -12.67 3.40
CA ALA A 70 -7.33 -12.42 4.38
C ALA A 70 -8.27 -13.61 4.57
N ARG A 71 -8.64 -14.32 3.49
CA ARG A 71 -9.47 -15.53 3.61
C ARG A 71 -8.75 -16.64 4.36
N ASP A 72 -7.48 -16.85 4.05
CA ASP A 72 -6.68 -17.89 4.68
C ASP A 72 -6.49 -17.57 6.18
N PHE A 73 -6.24 -16.30 6.52
CA PHE A 73 -6.15 -15.82 7.90
C PHE A 73 -7.46 -16.01 8.68
N VAL A 74 -8.60 -15.65 8.09
CA VAL A 74 -9.93 -15.82 8.72
C VAL A 74 -10.23 -17.31 8.93
N ALA A 75 -9.90 -18.17 7.96
CA ALA A 75 -10.13 -19.61 8.07
C ALA A 75 -9.34 -20.25 9.22
N GLU A 76 -8.10 -19.78 9.44
CA GLU A 76 -7.23 -20.29 10.51
C GLU A 76 -7.59 -19.74 11.90
N THR A 77 -7.91 -18.43 11.98
CA THR A 77 -8.02 -17.72 13.26
C THR A 77 -9.44 -17.46 13.72
N GLY A 78 -10.42 -17.48 12.81
CA GLY A 78 -11.79 -17.02 13.05
C GLY A 78 -11.92 -15.51 13.29
N ALA A 79 -10.83 -14.74 13.25
CA ALA A 79 -10.85 -13.31 13.50
C ALA A 79 -11.38 -12.54 12.29
N GLU A 80 -12.18 -11.50 12.54
CA GLU A 80 -12.64 -10.60 11.48
C GLU A 80 -11.49 -9.77 10.91
N VAL A 81 -11.65 -9.34 9.66
CA VAL A 81 -10.64 -8.57 8.93
C VAL A 81 -11.26 -7.53 8.00
N LYS A 82 -10.54 -6.43 7.75
CA LYS A 82 -10.81 -5.48 6.66
C LYS A 82 -9.56 -5.18 5.86
N VAL A 83 -9.69 -5.19 4.53
CA VAL A 83 -8.57 -4.96 3.60
C VAL A 83 -8.64 -3.58 2.94
N PHE A 84 -7.48 -2.95 2.80
CA PHE A 84 -7.31 -1.60 2.27
C PHE A 84 -6.13 -1.57 1.28
N VAL A 85 -6.33 -0.85 0.18
CA VAL A 85 -5.31 -0.56 -0.83
C VAL A 85 -5.62 0.83 -1.38
N ASP A 86 -4.82 1.84 -1.00
CA ASP A 86 -4.78 3.25 -1.47
C ASP A 86 -6.08 4.07 -1.42
N THR A 87 -7.19 3.56 -1.94
CA THR A 87 -8.45 4.27 -2.14
C THR A 87 -9.18 4.64 -0.85
N ALA A 88 -8.78 4.06 0.29
CA ALA A 88 -9.44 4.25 1.57
C ALA A 88 -8.73 5.33 2.41
N PRO A 89 -9.46 6.04 3.30
CA PRO A 89 -8.85 7.02 4.20
C PRO A 89 -8.10 6.40 5.39
N LEU A 90 -7.24 5.42 5.10
CA LEU A 90 -6.30 4.81 6.05
C LEU A 90 -4.88 5.30 5.72
N MET A 91 -4.12 5.69 6.74
CA MET A 91 -2.74 6.14 6.56
C MET A 91 -1.79 4.94 6.47
N GLU A 92 -1.56 4.44 5.26
CA GLU A 92 -0.76 3.22 5.03
C GLU A 92 0.73 3.42 5.32
N LYS A 93 1.34 4.54 4.90
CA LYS A 93 2.78 4.81 5.12
C LYS A 93 3.18 4.79 6.61
N PRO A 94 2.45 5.46 7.54
CA PRO A 94 2.73 5.35 8.97
C PRO A 94 2.57 3.93 9.54
N LEU A 95 1.58 3.16 9.08
CA LEU A 95 1.42 1.76 9.50
C LEU A 95 2.58 0.90 9.00
N ALA A 96 2.97 1.07 7.74
CA ALA A 96 4.10 0.36 7.15
C ALA A 96 5.43 0.65 7.87
N HIS A 97 5.65 1.90 8.28
CA HIS A 97 6.79 2.27 9.12
C HIS A 97 6.76 1.55 10.47
N LYS A 98 5.61 1.56 11.16
CA LYS A 98 5.44 0.83 12.43
C LYS A 98 5.59 -0.68 12.29
N ALA A 99 5.19 -1.25 11.14
CA ALA A 99 5.33 -2.66 10.81
C ALA A 99 6.76 -3.07 10.38
N GLY A 100 7.70 -2.12 10.34
CA GLY A 100 9.10 -2.41 10.03
C GLY A 100 9.42 -2.56 8.53
N LEU A 101 8.50 -2.21 7.62
CA LEU A 101 8.77 -2.29 6.17
C LEU A 101 9.79 -1.26 5.67
N GLY A 102 10.01 -0.19 6.43
CA GLY A 102 10.88 0.90 6.02
C GLY A 102 10.67 2.17 6.82
N TRP A 103 11.20 3.29 6.34
CA TRP A 103 11.04 4.62 6.94
C TRP A 103 10.54 5.62 5.89
N GLN A 104 9.93 6.71 6.33
CA GLN A 104 9.51 7.77 5.40
C GLN A 104 10.70 8.66 5.04
N GLY A 105 11.08 8.68 3.75
CA GLY A 105 12.14 9.55 3.24
C GLY A 105 11.70 11.01 3.17
N LYS A 106 12.66 11.93 3.00
CA LYS A 106 12.37 13.37 2.80
C LYS A 106 11.49 13.65 1.57
N HIS A 107 11.56 12.77 0.57
CA HIS A 107 10.68 12.78 -0.60
C HIS A 107 9.30 12.15 -0.33
N THR A 108 8.93 11.95 0.94
CA THR A 108 7.63 11.49 1.45
C THR A 108 7.22 10.05 1.13
N ASN A 109 7.97 9.30 0.32
CA ASN A 109 7.71 7.87 0.09
C ASN A 109 8.31 7.03 1.21
N LEU A 110 7.75 5.84 1.41
CA LEU A 110 8.36 4.84 2.26
C LEU A 110 9.57 4.26 1.52
N VAL A 111 10.66 4.07 2.24
CA VAL A 111 11.92 3.53 1.74
C VAL A 111 12.24 2.29 2.57
N SER A 112 12.45 1.17 1.87
CA SER A 112 12.92 -0.10 2.41
C SER A 112 14.39 -0.31 2.04
N ARG A 113 15.15 -0.99 2.89
CA ARG A 113 16.54 -1.39 2.56
C ARG A 113 16.60 -2.40 1.43
N GLU A 114 15.58 -3.26 1.31
CA GLU A 114 15.55 -4.35 0.33
C GLU A 114 14.83 -3.95 -0.95
N LEU A 115 13.74 -3.19 -0.84
CA LEU A 115 12.85 -2.86 -1.97
C LEU A 115 13.06 -1.44 -2.54
N GLY A 116 13.97 -0.64 -1.97
CA GLY A 116 14.05 0.78 -2.27
C GLY A 116 12.73 1.49 -1.95
N SER A 117 12.24 2.36 -2.82
CA SER A 117 10.90 2.98 -2.70
C SER A 117 9.92 2.50 -3.79
N TRP A 118 10.18 1.33 -4.37
CA TRP A 118 9.51 0.81 -5.56
C TRP A 118 8.48 -0.28 -5.22
N PHE A 119 7.61 0.00 -4.26
CA PHE A 119 6.58 -0.95 -3.87
C PHE A 119 5.24 -0.29 -3.57
N PHE A 120 4.16 -1.02 -3.83
CA PHE A 120 2.82 -0.70 -3.38
C PHE A 120 2.59 -1.20 -1.97
N LEU A 121 1.71 -0.54 -1.22
CA LEU A 121 1.28 -0.95 0.11
C LEU A 121 -0.12 -1.53 0.07
N GLY A 122 -0.34 -2.55 0.88
CA GLY A 122 -1.67 -3.06 1.20
C GLY A 122 -1.77 -3.30 2.70
N VAL A 123 -2.94 -3.05 3.28
CA VAL A 123 -3.16 -3.21 4.73
C VAL A 123 -4.35 -4.12 4.97
N MET A 124 -4.17 -5.12 5.82
CA MET A 124 -5.26 -5.87 6.43
C MET A 124 -5.31 -5.51 7.92
N LEU A 125 -6.39 -4.85 8.33
CA LEU A 125 -6.71 -4.70 9.75
C LEU A 125 -7.39 -5.99 10.23
N THR A 126 -7.11 -6.40 11.47
CA THR A 126 -7.77 -7.54 12.11
C THR A 126 -8.20 -7.22 13.55
N ALA A 127 -9.24 -7.92 14.01
CA ALA A 127 -9.73 -7.88 15.40
C ALA A 127 -8.98 -8.84 16.34
N ALA A 128 -7.96 -9.54 15.82
CA ALA A 128 -6.99 -10.30 16.59
C ALA A 128 -5.98 -9.37 17.29
#